data_AF-A0A368JH62-F1
#
_entry.id   AF-A0A368JH62-F1
#
_cell.length_a   1.000
_cell.length_b   1.000
_cell.length_c   1.000
_cell.angle_alpha   90.00
_cell.angle_beta   90.00
_cell.angle_gamma   90.00
#
_symmetry.space_group_name_H-M   'P 1'
#
loop_
_entity.id
_entity.type
_entity.pdbx_description
1 polymer ?
#
loop_
_entity_poly.entity_id
_entity_poly.type
_entity_poly.pdbx_seq_one_letter_code
_entity_poly.pdbx_strand_id
1 'polypeptide(L)'
;MSKEDSMLLTPWGDRVHFHARDNIQAVRIIRLVSENEQPFAYYLTLAVVDEAGLVLWSEELSSFARPDKPQVAVIERDFAVWESLQISVNQTEGGEAMVQSNREPVDFLIRLYYTTNPETPLNDAGT
;
A
#
# COMPACT_ATOMS: atom_id res chain seq x y z
N MET A 1 -12.79 -27.53 -4.06
CA MET A 1 -12.98 -26.24 -3.35
C MET A 1 -11.92 -25.32 -3.89
N SER A 2 -12.27 -24.28 -4.66
CA SER A 2 -11.26 -23.27 -5.03
C SER A 2 -10.75 -22.66 -3.74
N LYS A 3 -9.44 -22.57 -3.56
CA LYS A 3 -8.88 -21.76 -2.48
C LYS A 3 -9.47 -20.37 -2.66
N GLU A 4 -10.16 -19.84 -1.65
CA GLU A 4 -10.64 -18.47 -1.73
C GLU A 4 -9.41 -17.57 -1.85
N ASP A 5 -9.29 -16.88 -2.98
CA ASP A 5 -8.31 -15.82 -3.21
C ASP A 5 -8.50 -14.78 -2.09
N SER A 6 -7.70 -14.89 -1.04
CA SER A 6 -7.89 -14.15 0.20
C SER A 6 -6.67 -13.28 0.45
N MET A 7 -6.88 -11.97 0.49
CA MET A 7 -5.85 -11.04 0.96
C MET A 7 -5.96 -10.88 2.46
N LEU A 8 -4.81 -10.84 3.13
CA LEU A 8 -4.75 -10.41 4.52
C LEU A 8 -4.06 -9.05 4.58
N LEU A 9 -4.80 -8.06 5.11
CA LEU A 9 -4.27 -6.75 5.44
C LEU A 9 -4.14 -6.67 6.96
N THR A 10 -2.92 -6.42 7.44
CA THR A 10 -2.65 -6.23 8.86
C THR A 10 -2.20 -4.79 9.10
N PRO A 11 -3.08 -3.92 9.62
CA PRO A 11 -2.70 -2.56 9.98
C PRO A 11 -1.81 -2.58 11.23
N TRP A 12 -0.75 -1.79 11.21
CA TRP A 12 0.15 -1.57 12.34
C TRP A 12 0.58 -0.10 12.36
N GLY A 13 -0.12 0.70 13.17
CA GLY A 13 0.16 2.13 13.30
C GLY A 13 0.04 2.85 11.96
N ASP A 14 1.15 3.40 11.49
CA ASP A 14 1.29 4.13 10.22
C ASP A 14 1.51 3.22 8.99
N ARG A 15 1.37 1.90 9.18
CA ARG A 15 1.71 0.89 8.18
C ARG A 15 0.58 -0.08 7.95
N VAL A 16 0.55 -0.65 6.75
CA VAL A 16 -0.30 -1.78 6.39
C VAL A 16 0.59 -2.86 5.80
N HIS A 17 0.54 -4.04 6.40
CA HIS A 17 1.16 -5.24 5.85
C HIS A 17 0.16 -5.91 4.93
N PHE A 18 0.52 -6.02 3.65
CA PHE A 18 -0.17 -6.80 2.64
C PHE A 18 0.48 -8.17 2.57
N HIS A 19 -0.27 -9.21 2.91
CA HIS A 19 0.17 -10.59 2.72
C HIS A 19 -0.47 -11.15 1.45
N ALA A 20 0.35 -11.45 0.44
CA ALA A 20 -0.12 -12.21 -0.70
C ALA A 20 -0.40 -13.64 -0.23
N ARG A 21 -1.60 -14.13 -0.53
CA ARG A 21 -1.87 -15.57 -0.50
C ARG A 21 -2.01 -16.07 -1.93
N ASP A 22 -1.93 -17.40 -2.05
CA ASP A 22 -1.98 -18.20 -3.27
C ASP A 22 -2.52 -17.46 -4.51
N ASN A 23 -1.73 -17.49 -5.59
CA ASN A 23 -1.99 -16.92 -6.91
C ASN A 23 -1.92 -15.39 -7.06
N ILE A 24 -1.84 -14.59 -5.99
CA ILE A 24 -1.65 -13.13 -6.14
C ILE A 24 -0.24 -12.83 -6.69
N GLN A 25 -0.15 -12.08 -7.78
CA GLN A 25 1.12 -11.73 -8.43
C GLN A 25 1.53 -10.26 -8.27
N ALA A 26 0.54 -9.38 -8.20
CA ALA A 26 0.80 -7.96 -8.14
C ALA A 26 -0.32 -7.24 -7.38
N VAL A 27 0.06 -6.11 -6.78
CA VAL A 27 -0.86 -5.17 -6.17
C VAL A 27 -0.69 -3.80 -6.82
N ARG A 28 -1.81 -3.16 -7.12
CA ARG A 28 -1.89 -1.78 -7.56
C ARG A 28 -2.35 -0.89 -6.42
N ILE A 29 -1.55 0.11 -6.08
CA ILE A 29 -1.94 1.19 -5.17
C ILE A 29 -2.51 2.32 -6.02
N ILE A 30 -3.82 2.56 -5.92
CA ILE A 30 -4.48 3.61 -6.71
C ILE A 30 -4.43 4.94 -5.99
N ARG A 31 -4.86 4.97 -4.72
CA ARG A 31 -5.00 6.21 -3.96
C ARG A 31 -4.94 6.02 -2.46
N LEU A 32 -4.50 7.08 -1.79
CA LEU A 32 -4.57 7.29 -0.35
C LEU A 32 -5.61 8.39 -0.07
N VAL A 33 -6.50 8.16 0.89
CA VAL A 33 -7.56 9.11 1.27
C VAL A 33 -7.48 9.37 2.75
N SER A 34 -7.62 10.62 3.18
CA SER A 34 -7.74 10.95 4.60
C SER A 34 -9.04 10.39 5.17
N GLU A 35 -9.00 9.65 6.28
CA GLU A 35 -10.18 9.00 6.84
C GLU A 35 -11.22 10.01 7.37
N ASN A 36 -10.74 11.10 7.95
CA ASN A 36 -11.58 12.11 8.60
C ASN A 36 -12.03 13.24 7.65
N GLU A 37 -11.83 13.08 6.34
CA GLU A 37 -12.06 14.11 5.32
C GLU A 37 -11.31 15.43 5.61
N GLN A 38 -10.31 15.45 6.49
CA GLN A 38 -9.46 16.60 6.67
C GLN A 38 -8.32 16.55 5.65
N PRO A 39 -7.91 17.71 5.11
CA PRO A 39 -6.64 17.84 4.40
C PRO A 39 -5.50 17.11 5.12
N PHE A 40 -4.61 16.47 4.38
CA PHE A 40 -3.33 16.05 4.97
C PHE A 40 -2.58 17.32 5.43
N ALA A 41 -2.57 17.56 6.74
CA ALA A 41 -2.01 18.78 7.34
C ALA A 41 -0.47 18.80 7.35
N TYR A 42 0.17 17.71 6.92
CA TYR A 42 1.61 17.47 6.99
C TYR A 42 2.14 16.91 5.67
N TYR A 43 3.43 17.09 5.41
CA TYR A 43 4.09 16.41 4.30
C TYR A 43 4.13 14.91 4.59
N LEU A 44 3.49 14.11 3.75
CA LEU A 44 3.50 12.66 3.89
C LEU A 44 4.47 12.04 2.90
N THR A 45 5.11 10.95 3.28
CA THR A 45 5.86 10.08 2.38
C THR A 45 5.23 8.69 2.41
N LEU A 46 4.89 8.19 1.22
CA LEU A 46 4.45 6.81 1.05
C LEU A 46 5.65 5.97 0.63
N ALA A 47 5.97 4.94 1.41
CA ALA A 47 7.00 3.97 1.09
C ALA A 47 6.39 2.58 0.91
N VAL A 48 6.83 1.86 -0.11
CA VAL A 48 6.49 0.46 -0.37
C VAL A 48 7.76 -0.37 -0.23
N VAL A 49 7.70 -1.36 0.64
CA VAL A 49 8.83 -2.20 1.05
C VAL A 49 8.47 -3.66 0.83
N ASP A 50 9.42 -4.46 0.36
CA ASP A 50 9.24 -5.91 0.19
C ASP A 50 9.44 -6.70 1.51
N GLU A 51 9.28 -8.02 1.44
CA GLU A 51 9.47 -8.92 2.57
C GLU A 51 10.90 -8.91 3.15
N ALA A 52 11.89 -8.52 2.35
CA ALA A 52 13.30 -8.42 2.75
C ALA A 52 13.63 -7.06 3.39
N GLY A 53 12.66 -6.13 3.45
CA GLY A 53 12.87 -4.79 3.97
C GLY A 53 13.48 -3.82 2.95
N LEU A 54 13.53 -4.19 1.66
CA LEU A 54 14.03 -3.33 0.59
C LEU A 54 12.94 -2.37 0.13
N VAL A 55 13.28 -1.09 0.03
CA VAL A 55 12.37 -0.07 -0.50
C VAL A 55 12.23 -0.24 -2.01
N LEU A 56 11.06 -0.70 -2.44
CA LEU A 56 10.73 -0.82 -3.86
C LEU A 56 10.41 0.55 -4.48
N TRP A 57 9.77 1.42 -3.69
CA TRP A 57 9.38 2.76 -4.12
C TRP A 57 9.07 3.65 -2.92
N SER A 58 9.36 4.94 -3.07
CA SER A 58 9.03 5.96 -2.08
C SER A 58 8.72 7.28 -2.79
N GLU A 59 7.67 7.97 -2.37
CA GLU A 59 7.31 9.28 -2.91
C GLU A 59 6.77 10.21 -1.82
N GLU A 60 7.23 11.46 -1.84
CA GLU A 60 6.63 12.54 -1.07
C GLU A 60 5.28 12.92 -1.70
N LEU A 61 4.22 12.81 -0.92
CA LEU A 61 2.86 13.18 -1.30
C LEU A 61 2.62 14.70 -1.23
N SER A 62 3.68 15.50 -1.10
CA SER A 62 3.66 16.97 -1.00
C SER A 62 3.00 17.65 -2.22
N SER A 63 2.95 16.97 -3.36
CA SER A 63 2.31 17.40 -4.61
C SER A 63 0.78 17.32 -4.61
N PHE A 64 0.16 16.56 -3.70
CA PHE A 64 -1.31 16.44 -3.58
C PHE A 64 -1.94 17.52 -2.68
N ALA A 65 -1.11 18.39 -2.09
CA ALA A 65 -1.48 19.48 -1.19
C ALA A 65 -1.76 20.82 -1.92
N ARG A 66 -2.45 20.81 -3.07
CA ARG A 66 -2.98 22.04 -3.69
C ARG A 66 -4.47 22.20 -3.39
N PRO A 67 -4.92 23.43 -3.06
CA PRO A 67 -5.64 23.71 -1.81
C PRO A 67 -7.14 23.40 -1.84
N ASP A 68 -7.65 22.85 -2.94
CA ASP A 68 -9.09 22.84 -3.17
C ASP A 68 -9.73 21.59 -2.54
N LYS A 69 -8.99 20.46 -2.50
CA LYS A 69 -9.41 19.16 -1.91
C LYS A 69 -8.21 18.26 -1.51
N PRO A 70 -7.44 18.58 -0.45
CA PRO A 70 -6.20 17.87 -0.07
C PRO A 70 -6.44 16.53 0.66
N GLN A 71 -7.55 15.86 0.37
CA GLN A 71 -8.00 14.64 1.04
C GLN A 71 -7.59 13.38 0.27
N VAL A 72 -7.09 13.49 -0.97
CA VAL A 72 -6.82 12.34 -1.85
C VAL A 72 -5.46 12.50 -2.54
N ALA A 73 -4.59 11.52 -2.37
CA ALA A 73 -3.37 11.35 -3.15
C ALA A 73 -3.56 10.23 -4.19
N VAL A 74 -3.31 10.51 -5.48
CA VAL A 74 -3.44 9.55 -6.59
C VAL A 74 -2.07 9.01 -6.95
N ILE A 75 -1.88 7.70 -6.80
CA ILE A 75 -0.58 7.02 -6.92
C ILE A 75 -0.51 6.20 -8.22
N GLU A 76 -1.54 5.38 -8.48
CA GLU A 76 -1.66 4.51 -9.66
C GLU A 76 -0.38 3.73 -10.02
N ARG A 77 0.21 3.05 -9.03
CA ARG A 77 1.44 2.24 -9.20
C ARG A 77 1.21 0.76 -8.96
N ASP A 78 1.88 -0.06 -9.79
CA ASP A 78 1.88 -1.52 -9.72
C ASP A 78 3.16 -2.04 -9.06
N PHE A 79 3.01 -3.01 -8.17
CA PHE A 79 4.10 -3.70 -7.50
C PHE A 79 3.92 -5.21 -7.64
N ALA A 80 4.96 -5.91 -8.09
CA ALA A 80 4.99 -7.37 -8.01
C ALA A 80 5.05 -7.79 -6.54
N VAL A 81 4.34 -8.86 -6.18
CA VAL A 81 4.31 -9.39 -4.81
C VAL A 81 4.71 -10.86 -4.84
N TRP A 82 5.70 -11.21 -4.02
CA TRP A 82 6.12 -12.61 -3.84
C TRP A 82 5.46 -13.21 -2.60
N GLU A 83 5.76 -12.67 -1.42
CA GLU A 83 5.16 -13.10 -0.15
C GLU A 83 4.34 -11.98 0.51
N SER A 84 4.94 -10.80 0.63
CA SER A 84 4.27 -9.67 1.27
C SER A 84 4.83 -8.34 0.80
N LEU A 85 4.04 -7.28 0.98
CA LEU A 85 4.51 -5.92 0.90
C LEU A 85 4.13 -5.17 2.16
N GLN A 86 5.01 -4.31 2.62
CA GLN A 86 4.68 -3.33 3.64
C GLN A 86 4.47 -1.97 2.97
N ILE A 87 3.33 -1.35 3.25
CA ILE A 87 3.00 -0.01 2.80
C ILE A 87 3.07 0.89 4.04
N SER A 88 3.91 1.92 4.03
CA SER A 88 4.14 2.81 5.17
C SER A 88 3.87 4.26 4.80
N VAL A 89 3.10 4.97 5.62
CA VAL A 89 2.75 6.38 5.43
C VAL A 89 3.39 7.18 6.55
N ASN A 90 4.53 7.80 6.26
CA ASN A 90 5.29 8.55 7.26
C ASN A 90 5.02 10.04 7.14
N GLN A 91 4.89 10.73 8.28
CA GLN A 91 4.99 12.19 8.28
C GLN A 91 6.45 12.61 8.10
N THR A 92 6.70 13.57 7.24
CA THR A 92 8.00 14.22 7.04
C THR A 92 7.91 15.68 7.44
N GLU A 93 8.98 16.21 8.01
CA GLU A 93 9.14 17.64 8.23
C GLU A 93 10.36 18.08 7.42
N GLY A 94 10.16 19.00 6.47
CA GLY A 94 11.28 19.61 5.74
C GLY A 94 12.08 18.67 4.81
N GLY A 95 11.55 17.52 4.38
CA GLY A 95 12.19 16.65 3.39
C GLY A 95 13.17 15.62 3.94
N GLU A 96 13.22 15.42 5.27
CA GLU A 96 14.02 14.35 5.88
C GLU A 96 13.13 13.34 6.60
N ALA A 97 13.33 12.04 6.30
CA ALA A 97 12.64 10.93 6.95
C ALA A 97 13.14 10.78 8.40
N MET A 98 12.43 11.37 9.36
CA MET A 98 12.75 11.21 10.77
C MET A 98 12.22 9.89 11.32
N VAL A 99 13.04 9.23 12.14
CA VAL A 99 12.60 8.18 13.07
C VAL A 99 11.78 8.87 14.17
N GLN A 100 10.45 8.90 14.03
CA GLN A 100 9.54 9.65 14.91
C GLN A 100 9.09 8.82 16.13
N SER A 101 9.33 9.34 17.34
CA SER A 101 8.91 8.70 18.59
C SER A 101 7.69 9.36 19.26
N ASN A 102 7.10 10.42 18.70
CA ASN A 102 6.11 11.21 19.46
C ASN A 102 5.07 12.01 18.65
N ARG A 103 4.80 11.64 17.40
CA ARG A 103 3.68 12.25 16.63
C ARG A 103 2.49 11.33 16.62
N GLU A 104 1.30 11.93 16.69
CA GLU A 104 0.05 11.19 16.50
C GLU A 104 0.05 10.58 15.09
N PRO A 105 -0.26 9.27 14.96
CA PRO A 105 -0.38 8.62 13.67
C PRO A 105 -1.46 9.28 12.82
N VAL A 106 -1.27 9.29 11.50
CA VAL A 106 -2.27 9.80 10.55
C VAL A 106 -3.20 8.67 10.20
N ASP A 107 -4.50 8.89 10.39
CA ASP A 107 -5.52 7.95 9.92
C ASP A 107 -5.74 8.11 8.41
N PHE A 108 -5.68 6.99 7.69
CA PHE A 108 -5.83 6.97 6.24
C PHE A 108 -6.57 5.73 5.73
N LEU A 109 -7.22 5.89 4.59
CA LEU A 109 -7.81 4.83 3.78
C LEU A 109 -6.95 4.61 2.54
N ILE A 110 -6.56 3.36 2.29
CA ILE A 110 -5.82 2.97 1.09
C ILE A 110 -6.69 2.11 0.18
N ARG A 111 -6.71 2.41 -1.12
CA ARG A 111 -7.39 1.57 -2.12
C ARG A 111 -6.38 0.76 -2.92
N LEU A 112 -6.48 -0.56 -2.76
CA LEU A 112 -5.64 -1.56 -3.42
C LEU A 112 -6.47 -2.36 -4.44
N TYR A 113 -5.86 -2.71 -5.56
CA TYR A 113 -6.32 -3.77 -6.46
C TYR A 113 -5.24 -4.83 -6.52
N TYR A 114 -5.62 -6.08 -6.75
CA TYR A 114 -4.67 -7.17 -6.90
C TYR A 114 -4.99 -7.97 -8.15
N THR A 115 -3.97 -8.60 -8.72
CA THR A 115 -4.12 -9.51 -9.85
C THR A 115 -3.74 -10.92 -9.41
N THR A 116 -4.60 -11.90 -9.68
CA THR A 116 -4.32 -13.31 -9.47
C THR A 116 -3.91 -13.97 -10.79
N ASN A 117 -3.08 -15.00 -10.71
CA ASN A 117 -2.94 -15.95 -11.79
C ASN A 117 -4.29 -16.65 -12.01
N PRO A 118 -4.78 -16.76 -13.25
CA PRO A 118 -5.80 -17.75 -13.52
C PRO A 118 -5.20 -19.11 -13.13
N GLU A 119 -5.85 -19.83 -12.21
CA GLU A 119 -5.47 -21.23 -11.96
C GLU A 119 -5.43 -21.93 -13.31
N THR A 120 -4.25 -22.37 -13.75
CA THR A 120 -4.21 -23.32 -14.87
C THR A 120 -5.04 -24.51 -14.39
N PRO A 121 -6.18 -24.84 -15.01
CA PRO A 121 -6.86 -26.06 -14.65
C PRO A 121 -5.85 -27.18 -14.90
N LEU A 122 -5.48 -27.88 -13.83
CA LEU A 122 -4.85 -29.19 -13.93
C LEU A 122 -5.88 -30.09 -14.62
N ASN A 123 -5.93 -30.03 -15.94
CA ASN A 123 -6.58 -31.06 -16.72
C ASN A 123 -5.70 -32.29 -16.62
N ASP A 124 -6.09 -33.17 -15.71
CA ASP A 124 -5.92 -34.61 -15.85
C ASP A 124 -6.41 -35.04 -17.25
N ALA A 125 -5.47 -35.45 -18.11
CA ALA A 125 -5.66 -36.43 -19.16
C ALA A 125 -4.24 -36.88 -19.56
N GLY A 126 -3.72 -38.04 -19.17
CA GLY A 126 -4.46 -39.29 -19.09
C GLY A 126 -4.83 -39.78 -20.49
N THR A 127 -3.83 -39.96 -21.36
CA THR A 127 -3.79 -40.97 -22.43
C THR A 127 -2.34 -41.36 -22.69
#